data_AF-A0A7W2YAG2-F1
#
_entry.id   AF-A0A7W2YAG2-F1
#
_cell.length_a   1.000
_cell.length_b   1.000
_cell.length_c   1.000
_cell.angle_alpha   90.00
_cell.angle_beta   90.00
_cell.angle_gamma   90.00
#
_symmetry.space_group_name_H-M   'P 1'
#
loop_
_entity.id
_entity.type
_entity.pdbx_description
1 polymer ?
#
loop_
_entity_poly.entity_id
_entity_poly.type
_entity_poly.pdbx_seq_one_letter_code
_entity_poly.pdbx_strand_id
1 'polypeptide(L)'
;MQIEINKRKALFYALLSLLIGPPLIVYGIYWLYLEKISVSYSILFIAIGLMMSVYSYAQFLIVRSTCLGLIFTPEGLIDNSTLPNNILIEWSDVKLINCPDLNPPPHFSIHLNDDNKFFSNLNWFSKFYFKITKMWYKTPIVLVTENLRCTAKELDAILEEYSSLYVQ
;
A
#
# COMPACT_ATOMS: atom_id res chain seq x y z
N MET A 1 14.98 13.81 -5.14
CA MET A 1 15.20 12.50 -5.83
C MET A 1 13.85 11.91 -6.21
N GLN A 2 13.75 11.10 -7.27
CA GLN A 2 12.47 10.50 -7.70
C GLN A 2 12.66 9.03 -8.06
N ILE A 3 11.75 8.17 -7.61
CA ILE A 3 11.71 6.74 -7.98
C ILE A 3 10.43 6.47 -8.78
N GLU A 4 10.59 5.88 -9.97
CA GLU A 4 9.48 5.59 -10.86
C GLU A 4 8.67 4.35 -10.43
N ILE A 5 7.38 4.33 -10.79
CA ILE A 5 6.51 3.18 -10.62
C ILE A 5 6.81 2.11 -11.68
N ASN A 6 6.91 0.85 -11.26
CA ASN A 6 6.97 -0.29 -12.16
C ASN A 6 5.56 -0.66 -12.67
N LYS A 7 5.07 0.12 -13.64
CA LYS A 7 3.73 -0.07 -14.23
C LYS A 7 3.49 -1.47 -14.81
N ARG A 8 4.54 -2.15 -15.30
CA ARG A 8 4.41 -3.52 -15.83
C ARG A 8 4.05 -4.51 -14.73
N LYS A 9 4.70 -4.38 -13.57
CA LYS A 9 4.44 -5.24 -12.40
C LYS A 9 3.06 -4.96 -11.78
N ALA A 10 2.69 -3.69 -11.65
CA ALA A 10 1.34 -3.29 -11.23
C ALA A 10 0.26 -3.83 -12.19
N LEU A 11 0.47 -3.73 -13.51
CA LEU A 11 -0.45 -4.27 -14.52
C LEU A 11 -0.56 -5.80 -14.42
N PHE A 12 0.57 -6.49 -14.23
CA PHE A 12 0.57 -7.93 -14.04
C PHE A 12 -0.28 -8.35 -12.84
N TYR A 13 -0.10 -7.71 -11.67
CA TYR A 13 -0.93 -8.01 -10.49
C TYR A 13 -2.39 -7.60 -10.66
N ALA A 14 -2.66 -6.50 -11.35
CA ALA A 14 -4.03 -6.09 -11.67
C ALA A 14 -4.74 -7.19 -12.48
N LEU A 15 -4.10 -7.69 -13.54
CA LEU A 15 -4.64 -8.75 -14.39
C LEU A 15 -4.76 -10.08 -13.66
N LEU A 16 -3.73 -10.49 -12.91
CA LEU A 16 -3.77 -11.72 -12.12
C LEU A 16 -4.93 -11.72 -11.13
N SER A 17 -5.11 -10.61 -10.41
CA SER A 17 -6.18 -10.46 -9.41
C SER A 17 -7.56 -10.36 -10.08
N LEU A 18 -7.65 -9.77 -11.27
CA LEU A 18 -8.87 -9.73 -12.08
C LEU A 18 -9.27 -11.12 -12.60
N LEU A 19 -8.29 -11.99 -12.88
CA LEU A 19 -8.55 -13.37 -13.32
C LEU A 19 -8.98 -14.28 -12.17
N ILE A 20 -8.65 -13.95 -10.92
CA ILE A 20 -8.97 -14.77 -9.74
C ILE A 20 -10.24 -14.27 -9.03
N GLY A 21 -10.35 -12.96 -8.79
CA GLY A 21 -11.38 -12.37 -7.93
C GLY A 21 -12.83 -12.64 -8.38
N PRO A 22 -13.24 -12.12 -9.56
CA PRO A 22 -14.60 -12.32 -10.08
C PRO A 22 -15.00 -13.79 -10.22
N PRO A 23 -14.15 -14.72 -10.70
CA PRO A 23 -14.50 -16.14 -10.71
C PRO A 23 -14.77 -16.72 -9.32
N LEU A 24 -14.03 -16.33 -8.28
CA LEU A 24 -14.30 -16.78 -6.92
C LEU A 24 -15.64 -16.25 -6.40
N ILE A 25 -16.02 -15.03 -6.73
CA ILE A 25 -17.34 -14.46 -6.39
C ILE A 25 -18.44 -15.27 -7.07
N VAL A 26 -18.32 -15.48 -8.39
CA VAL A 26 -19.30 -16.26 -9.17
C VAL A 26 -19.41 -17.69 -8.62
N TYR A 27 -18.28 -18.32 -8.31
CA TYR A 27 -18.24 -19.65 -7.72
C TYR A 27 -18.93 -19.69 -6.36
N GLY A 28 -18.63 -18.76 -5.46
CA GLY A 28 -19.26 -18.68 -4.14
C GLY A 28 -20.77 -18.46 -4.22
N ILE A 29 -21.24 -17.56 -5.10
CA ILE A 29 -22.68 -17.33 -5.33
C ILE A 29 -23.35 -18.58 -5.89
N TYR A 30 -22.72 -19.25 -6.86
CA TYR A 30 -23.22 -20.47 -7.47
C TYR A 30 -23.43 -21.59 -6.43
N TRP A 31 -22.50 -21.75 -5.47
CA TRP A 31 -22.66 -22.74 -4.40
C TRP A 31 -23.71 -22.37 -3.37
N LEU A 32 -23.91 -21.07 -3.07
CA LEU A 32 -25.06 -20.64 -2.25
C LEU A 32 -26.37 -21.03 -2.91
N TYR A 33 -26.49 -20.83 -4.22
CA TYR A 33 -27.70 -21.15 -4.97
C TYR A 33 -28.01 -22.65 -5.00
N LEU A 34 -26.98 -23.50 -5.08
CA LEU A 34 -27.14 -24.94 -5.12
C LEU A 34 -27.32 -25.62 -3.76
N GLU A 35 -27.09 -24.92 -2.65
CA GLU A 35 -27.12 -25.47 -1.27
C GLU A 35 -26.22 -26.71 -1.05
N LYS A 36 -25.26 -26.96 -1.94
CA LYS A 36 -24.41 -28.16 -1.90
C LYS A 36 -23.18 -28.03 -0.99
N ILE A 37 -22.81 -26.81 -0.59
CA ILE A 37 -21.70 -26.51 0.30
C ILE A 37 -22.24 -25.68 1.47
N SER A 38 -21.59 -25.77 2.65
CA SER A 38 -21.98 -24.93 3.78
C SER A 38 -21.88 -23.44 3.43
N VAL A 39 -22.88 -22.68 3.90
CA VAL A 39 -22.98 -21.23 3.71
C VAL A 39 -21.68 -20.51 4.08
N SER A 40 -21.00 -20.96 5.12
CA SER A 40 -19.71 -20.42 5.57
C SER A 40 -18.61 -20.45 4.49
N TYR A 41 -18.45 -21.55 3.77
CA TYR A 41 -17.43 -21.65 2.72
C TYR A 41 -17.78 -20.77 1.53
N SER A 42 -19.06 -20.71 1.15
CA SER A 42 -19.48 -19.86 0.05
C SER A 42 -19.26 -18.37 0.36
N ILE A 43 -19.55 -17.94 1.60
CA ILE A 43 -19.24 -16.59 2.08
C ILE A 43 -17.73 -16.33 2.03
N LEU A 44 -16.91 -17.29 2.45
CA LEU A 44 -15.45 -17.17 2.40
C LEU A 44 -14.95 -16.94 0.96
N PHE A 45 -15.45 -17.72 -0.02
CA PHE A 45 -15.11 -17.53 -1.43
C PHE A 45 -15.49 -16.15 -1.95
N ILE A 46 -16.70 -15.68 -1.61
CA ILE A 46 -17.16 -14.33 -1.99
C ILE A 46 -16.27 -13.26 -1.36
N ALA A 47 -15.92 -13.39 -0.08
CA ALA A 47 -15.08 -12.43 0.63
C ALA A 47 -13.67 -12.34 0.03
N ILE A 48 -13.03 -13.48 -0.23
CA ILE A 48 -11.71 -13.53 -0.89
C ILE A 48 -11.80 -12.95 -2.30
N GLY A 49 -12.84 -13.31 -3.05
CA GLY A 49 -13.07 -12.80 -4.39
C GLY A 49 -13.21 -11.28 -4.43
N LEU A 50 -14.01 -10.71 -3.52
CA LEU A 50 -14.16 -9.27 -3.35
C LEU A 50 -12.84 -8.59 -2.99
N MET A 51 -12.09 -9.15 -2.05
CA MET A 51 -10.77 -8.63 -1.66
C MET A 51 -9.83 -8.57 -2.87
N MET A 52 -9.76 -9.63 -3.67
CA MET A 52 -8.94 -9.68 -4.89
C MET A 52 -9.42 -8.71 -5.97
N SER A 53 -10.73 -8.54 -6.14
CA SER A 53 -11.29 -7.55 -7.08
C SER A 53 -10.98 -6.11 -6.67
N VAL A 54 -11.07 -5.79 -5.37
CA VAL A 54 -10.68 -4.47 -4.84
C VAL A 54 -9.18 -4.24 -5.05
N TYR A 55 -8.35 -5.25 -4.78
CA TYR A 55 -6.91 -5.17 -5.01
C TYR A 55 -6.57 -4.98 -6.49
N SER A 56 -7.24 -5.70 -7.40
CA SER A 56 -7.12 -5.51 -8.85
C SER A 56 -7.41 -4.06 -9.26
N TYR A 57 -8.50 -3.51 -8.74
CA TYR A 57 -8.89 -2.13 -9.02
C TYR A 57 -7.85 -1.12 -8.50
N ALA A 58 -7.34 -1.31 -7.28
CA ALA A 58 -6.27 -0.48 -6.73
C ALA A 58 -5.01 -0.50 -7.61
N GLN A 59 -4.57 -1.67 -8.06
CA GLN A 59 -3.42 -1.80 -8.96
C GLN A 59 -3.69 -1.17 -10.34
N PHE A 60 -4.91 -1.28 -10.85
CA PHE A 60 -5.31 -0.60 -12.09
C PHE A 60 -5.23 0.93 -11.97
N LEU A 61 -5.64 1.51 -10.83
CA LEU A 61 -5.48 2.95 -10.57
C LEU A 61 -4.01 3.37 -10.58
N ILE A 62 -3.11 2.55 -10.04
CA ILE A 62 -1.66 2.79 -10.06
C ILE A 62 -1.12 2.80 -11.51
N VAL A 63 -1.56 1.85 -12.34
CA VAL A 63 -1.17 1.82 -13.77
C VAL A 63 -1.61 3.07 -14.51
N ARG A 64 -2.84 3.53 -14.24
CA ARG A 64 -3.42 4.74 -14.84
C ARG A 64 -2.82 6.04 -14.30
N SER A 65 -2.20 6.00 -13.13
CA SER A 65 -1.58 7.17 -12.51
C SER A 65 -0.46 7.73 -13.38
N THR A 66 -0.46 9.06 -13.54
CA THR A 66 0.67 9.80 -14.12
C THR A 66 1.68 10.19 -13.04
N CYS A 67 1.41 9.90 -11.77
CA CYS A 67 2.28 10.25 -10.66
C CYS A 67 3.57 9.40 -10.68
N LEU A 68 4.66 10.04 -10.24
CA LEU A 68 5.92 9.38 -9.94
C LEU A 68 5.79 8.60 -8.64
N GLY A 69 6.50 7.48 -8.49
CA GLY A 69 6.28 6.51 -7.41
C GLY A 69 6.61 7.06 -6.03
N LEU A 70 7.88 7.35 -5.78
CA LEU A 70 8.30 8.11 -4.61
C LEU A 70 8.95 9.42 -5.05
N ILE A 71 8.58 10.50 -4.37
CA ILE A 71 9.17 11.82 -4.60
C ILE A 71 9.77 12.29 -3.28
N PHE A 72 11.07 12.52 -3.27
CA PHE A 72 11.81 13.05 -2.14
C PHE A 72 12.13 14.52 -2.41
N THR A 73 11.64 15.39 -1.54
CA THR A 73 11.91 16.83 -1.54
C THR A 73 12.56 17.26 -0.22
N PRO A 74 13.14 18.46 -0.11
CA PRO A 74 13.66 18.97 1.16
C PRO A 74 12.58 19.11 2.25
N GLU A 75 11.31 19.26 1.87
CA GLU A 75 10.19 19.39 2.81
C GLU A 75 9.70 18.02 3.31
N GLY A 76 9.76 16.98 2.47
CA GLY A 76 9.22 15.68 2.85
C GLY A 76 9.32 14.58 1.78
N LEU A 77 8.59 13.52 2.04
CA LEU A 77 8.40 12.37 1.16
C LEU A 77 6.94 12.30 0.68
N ILE A 78 6.73 12.07 -0.61
CA ILE A 78 5.42 11.75 -1.17
C ILE A 78 5.43 10.33 -1.70
N ASP A 79 4.50 9.50 -1.23
CA ASP A 79 4.25 8.15 -1.77
C ASP A 79 3.02 8.13 -2.69
N ASN A 80 3.23 7.72 -3.94
CA ASN A 80 2.19 7.42 -4.93
C ASN A 80 2.30 5.98 -5.46
N SER A 81 3.22 5.18 -4.91
CA SER A 81 3.38 3.77 -5.24
C SER A 81 2.32 2.90 -4.56
N THR A 82 1.72 3.42 -3.49
CA THR A 82 0.56 2.86 -2.81
C THR A 82 -0.57 3.91 -2.72
N LEU A 83 -1.82 3.45 -2.70
CA LEU A 83 -2.93 4.33 -2.37
C LEU A 83 -2.98 4.53 -0.86
N PRO A 84 -3.35 5.72 -0.36
CA PRO A 84 -3.75 6.92 -1.10
C PRO A 84 -2.57 7.76 -1.65
N ASN A 85 -2.72 8.27 -2.88
CA ASN A 85 -1.70 9.07 -3.57
C ASN A 85 -1.67 10.55 -3.09
N ASN A 86 -0.56 11.23 -3.38
CA ASN A 86 -0.30 12.66 -3.20
C ASN A 86 -0.36 13.13 -1.74
N ILE A 87 0.12 12.30 -0.83
CA ILE A 87 0.21 12.65 0.59
C ILE A 87 1.66 12.99 0.90
N LEU A 88 1.89 14.23 1.30
CA LEU A 88 3.18 14.70 1.78
C LEU A 88 3.38 14.27 3.23
N ILE A 89 4.49 13.59 3.49
CA ILE A 89 4.99 13.23 4.80
C ILE A 89 6.16 14.17 5.08
N GLU A 90 5.94 15.19 5.90
CA GLU A 90 6.98 16.17 6.22
C GLU A 90 8.10 15.52 7.05
N TRP A 91 9.37 15.80 6.73
CA TRP A 91 10.49 15.24 7.50
C TRP A 91 10.48 15.67 8.97
N SER A 92 9.97 16.88 9.25
CA SER A 92 9.75 17.42 10.60
C SER A 92 8.81 16.57 11.46
N ASP A 93 7.89 15.85 10.83
CA ASP A 93 6.93 14.97 11.49
C ASP A 93 7.46 13.54 11.65
N VAL A 94 8.58 13.19 11.00
CA VAL A 94 9.20 11.87 11.08
C VAL A 94 10.07 11.77 12.33
N LYS A 95 9.86 10.72 13.11
CA LYS A 95 10.65 10.38 14.30
C LYS A 95 11.76 9.38 13.99
N LEU A 96 11.44 8.34 13.24
CA LEU A 96 12.34 7.23 12.95
C LEU A 96 11.87 6.51 11.69
N ILE A 97 12.81 6.11 10.85
CA ILE A 97 12.56 5.19 9.73
C ILE A 97 13.23 3.88 10.08
N ASN A 98 12.48 2.78 10.06
CA ASN A 98 13.05 1.45 10.28
C ASN A 98 12.59 0.45 9.23
N CYS A 99 13.49 -0.46 8.86
CA CYS A 99 13.17 -1.64 8.07
C CYS A 99 13.12 -2.82 9.05
N PRO A 100 11.95 -3.17 9.61
CA PRO A 100 11.87 -4.33 10.50
C PRO A 100 12.25 -5.60 9.72
N ASP A 101 13.16 -6.40 10.27
CA ASP A 101 13.61 -7.71 9.72
C ASP A 101 12.48 -8.76 9.62
N LEU A 102 11.24 -8.40 9.94
CA LEU A 102 10.11 -9.31 10.11
C LEU A 102 9.34 -9.50 8.81
N ASN A 103 9.59 -10.65 8.19
CA ASN A 103 8.86 -11.32 7.13
C ASN A 103 8.82 -10.61 5.76
N PRO A 104 9.19 -11.31 4.67
CA PRO A 104 8.98 -10.78 3.33
C PRO A 104 7.47 -10.56 3.07
N PRO A 105 7.09 -9.49 2.33
CA PRO A 105 7.98 -8.56 1.63
C PRO A 105 8.60 -7.48 2.52
N PRO A 106 9.85 -7.04 2.22
CA PRO A 106 10.51 -5.97 2.97
C PRO A 106 9.72 -4.67 2.87
N HIS A 107 9.49 -4.05 4.02
CA HIS A 107 8.74 -2.82 4.15
C HIS A 107 9.46 -1.84 5.06
N PHE A 108 9.37 -0.55 4.76
CA PHE A 108 9.96 0.52 5.56
C PHE A 108 8.87 1.20 6.35
N SER A 109 8.97 1.11 7.67
CA SER A 109 8.04 1.70 8.61
C SER A 109 8.54 3.10 8.99
N ILE A 110 7.72 4.12 8.74
CA ILE A 110 8.03 5.52 9.09
C ILE A 110 7.24 5.87 10.33
N HIS A 111 7.91 6.01 11.47
CA HIS A 111 7.31 6.42 12.74
C HIS A 111 7.22 7.93 12.78
N LEU A 112 6.07 8.45 13.16
CA LEU A 112 5.84 9.89 13.27
C LEU A 112 5.97 10.36 14.73
N ASN A 113 6.25 11.65 14.88
CA ASN A 113 6.27 12.33 16.17
C ASN A 113 4.86 12.44 16.77
N ASP A 114 3.87 12.77 15.94
CA ASP A 114 2.46 12.80 16.33
C ASP A 114 1.55 12.30 15.19
N ASP A 115 1.05 11.08 15.33
CA ASP A 115 0.12 10.48 14.39
C ASP A 115 -1.19 11.28 14.25
N ASN A 116 -1.66 11.94 15.32
CA ASN A 116 -2.93 12.65 15.28
C ASN A 116 -2.85 13.91 14.41
N LYS A 117 -1.71 14.61 14.43
CA LYS A 117 -1.41 15.73 13.53
C LYS A 117 -1.37 15.27 12.07
N PHE A 118 -0.77 14.11 11.80
CA PHE A 118 -0.80 13.53 10.46
C PHE A 118 -2.23 13.20 10.03
N PHE A 119 -3.00 12.54 10.90
CA PHE A 119 -4.38 12.21 10.59
C PHE A 119 -5.25 13.45 10.41
N SER A 120 -5.06 14.56 11.14
CA SER A 120 -5.97 15.72 11.05
C SER A 120 -6.06 16.29 9.63
N ASN A 121 -4.97 16.22 8.87
CA ASN A 121 -4.85 16.78 7.52
C ASN A 121 -5.41 15.86 6.42
N LEU A 122 -5.92 14.67 6.79
CA LEU A 122 -6.38 13.67 5.85
C LEU A 122 -7.89 13.64 5.67
N ASN A 123 -8.32 13.28 4.45
CA ASN A 123 -9.72 12.97 4.17
C ASN A 123 -10.15 11.64 4.85
N TRP A 124 -11.45 11.36 4.86
CA TRP A 124 -12.00 10.20 5.58
C TRP A 124 -11.46 8.85 5.07
N PHE A 125 -11.24 8.73 3.76
CA PHE A 125 -10.75 7.51 3.12
C PHE A 125 -9.28 7.26 3.46
N SER A 126 -8.43 8.27 3.33
CA SER A 126 -7.01 8.21 3.70
C SER A 126 -6.84 7.95 5.20
N LYS A 127 -7.67 8.59 6.05
CA LYS A 127 -7.71 8.30 7.50
C LYS A 127 -8.01 6.84 7.77
N PHE A 128 -9.01 6.28 7.10
CA PHE A 128 -9.39 4.88 7.27
C PHE A 128 -8.27 3.94 6.85
N TYR A 129 -7.68 4.17 5.67
CA TYR A 129 -6.55 3.39 5.17
C TYR A 129 -5.37 3.38 6.17
N PHE A 130 -4.87 4.55 6.56
CA PHE A 130 -3.70 4.61 7.45
C PHE A 130 -4.00 4.13 8.88
N LYS A 131 -5.26 4.18 9.34
CA LYS A 131 -5.65 3.53 10.60
C LYS A 131 -5.55 2.01 10.50
N ILE A 132 -5.99 1.43 9.38
CA ILE A 132 -5.78 0.00 9.12
C ILE A 132 -4.29 -0.27 9.07
N THR A 133 -3.51 0.47 8.27
CA THR A 133 -2.05 0.30 8.19
C THR A 133 -1.40 0.33 9.58
N LYS A 134 -1.75 1.30 10.41
CA LYS A 134 -1.28 1.39 11.81
C LYS A 134 -1.66 0.18 12.65
N MET A 135 -2.86 -0.37 12.48
CA MET A 135 -3.28 -1.57 13.20
C MET A 135 -2.43 -2.79 12.83
N TRP A 136 -2.04 -2.93 11.56
CA TRP A 136 -1.29 -4.09 11.07
C TRP A 136 0.23 -3.94 11.29
N TYR A 137 0.78 -2.76 11.00
CA TYR A 137 2.22 -2.51 10.98
C TYR A 137 2.73 -1.70 12.18
N LYS A 138 1.85 -1.35 13.12
CA LYS A 138 2.14 -0.49 14.29
C LYS A 138 2.54 0.95 13.96
N THR A 139 2.67 1.29 12.68
CA THR A 139 2.88 2.64 12.17
C THR A 139 1.84 3.00 11.11
N PRO A 140 1.35 4.25 11.05
CA PRO A 140 0.47 4.67 9.98
C PRO A 140 1.13 4.63 8.60
N ILE A 141 2.45 4.81 8.48
CA ILE A 141 3.12 4.94 7.18
C ILE A 141 4.07 3.77 6.95
N VAL A 142 3.84 3.08 5.84
CA VAL A 142 4.63 1.93 5.40
C VAL A 142 4.93 2.10 3.92
N LEU A 143 6.22 2.10 3.57
CA LEU A 143 6.67 2.06 2.18
C LEU A 143 6.99 0.62 1.78
N VAL A 144 6.54 0.23 0.59
CA VAL A 144 6.81 -1.07 0.00
C VAL A 144 7.41 -0.90 -1.38
N THR A 145 8.40 -1.74 -1.71
CA THR A 145 9.10 -1.69 -3.00
C THR A 145 8.36 -2.39 -4.14
N GLU A 146 7.22 -3.04 -3.85
CA GLU A 146 6.56 -3.93 -4.81
C GLU A 146 6.21 -3.25 -6.14
N ASN A 147 5.80 -1.99 -6.07
CA ASN A 147 5.41 -1.18 -7.22
C ASN A 147 6.47 -0.19 -7.68
N LEU A 148 7.68 -0.22 -7.11
CA LEU A 148 8.75 0.72 -7.42
C LEU A 148 9.80 0.10 -8.35
N ARG A 149 10.44 0.94 -9.16
CA ARG A 149 11.62 0.58 -9.95
C ARG A 149 12.90 0.75 -9.13
N CYS A 150 12.94 0.17 -7.94
CA CYS A 150 14.12 0.13 -7.09
C CYS A 150 14.17 -1.17 -6.28
N THR A 151 15.36 -1.54 -5.82
CA THR A 151 15.52 -2.63 -4.86
C THR A 151 15.27 -2.12 -3.44
N ALA A 152 15.04 -3.03 -2.48
CA ALA A 152 14.95 -2.68 -1.07
C ALA A 152 16.24 -2.01 -0.57
N LYS A 153 17.42 -2.49 -1.00
CA LYS A 153 18.71 -1.89 -0.63
C LYS A 153 18.90 -0.47 -1.17
N GLU A 154 18.45 -0.22 -2.40
CA GLU A 154 18.49 1.13 -2.98
C GLU A 154 17.56 2.09 -2.23
N LEU A 155 16.35 1.62 -1.88
CA LEU A 155 15.41 2.44 -1.12
C LEU A 155 15.92 2.73 0.30
N ASP A 156 16.53 1.73 0.95
CA ASP A 156 17.15 1.86 2.27
C ASP A 156 18.25 2.93 2.26
N ALA A 157 19.18 2.85 1.31
CA ALA A 157 20.26 3.84 1.18
C ALA A 157 19.73 5.27 0.93
N ILE A 158 18.67 5.44 0.12
CA ILE A 158 18.05 6.75 -0.12
C ILE A 158 17.37 7.27 1.16
N LEU A 159 16.68 6.40 1.90
CA LEU A 159 16.02 6.77 3.15
C LEU A 159 17.05 7.13 4.24
N GLU A 160 18.16 6.41 4.34
CA GLU A 160 19.27 6.75 5.23
C GLU A 160 19.88 8.12 4.89
N GLU A 161 20.13 8.39 3.61
CA GLU A 161 20.64 9.69 3.16
C GLU A 161 19.70 10.84 3.57
N TYR A 162 18.41 10.75 3.24
CA TYR A 162 17.46 11.82 3.55
C TYR A 162 17.15 11.94 5.03
N SER A 163 17.06 10.82 5.76
CA SER A 163 16.86 10.86 7.21
C SER A 163 18.04 11.53 7.91
N SER A 164 19.28 11.25 7.52
CA SER A 164 20.45 11.90 8.11
C SER A 164 20.50 13.42 7.90
N LEU A 165 19.88 13.90 6.81
CA LEU A 165 19.86 15.32 6.45
C LEU A 165 18.70 16.09 7.09
N TYR A 166 17.52 15.47 7.21
CA TYR A 166 16.28 16.18 7.50
C TYR A 166 15.51 15.70 8.73
N VAL A 167 15.82 14.52 9.27
CA VAL A 167 15.20 13.99 10.49
C VAL A 167 16.11 14.35 11.68
N GLN A 168 15.61 15.22 12.57
CA GLN A 168 16.34 15.76 13.72
C GLN A 168 15.79 15.23 15.04
#